data_AF-A0A369XP36-F1
#
_entry.id   AF-A0A369XP36-F1
#
_cell.length_a   1.000
_cell.length_b   1.000
_cell.length_c   1.000
_cell.angle_alpha   90.00
_cell.angle_beta   90.00
_cell.angle_gamma   90.00
#
_symmetry.space_group_name_H-M   'P 1'
#
loop_
_entity.id
_entity.type
_entity.pdbx_description
1 polymer ?
#
loop_
_entity_poly.entity_id
_entity_poly.type
_entity_poly.pdbx_seq_one_letter_code
_entity_poly.pdbx_strand_id
1 'polypeptide(L)' 'MQEINRTLQARQVRRHLSEVKGPVMDRLQRSELLCGQLSGQVFLSPAEAFRALGEAGEKGPP' A
#
# COMPACT_ATOMS: atom_id res chain seq x y z
N MET A 1 -1.46 15.34 3.40
CA MET A 1 -1.29 13.88 3.14
C MET A 1 0.16 13.41 3.38
N GLN A 2 1.19 14.22 3.10
CA GLN A 2 2.60 13.83 3.28
C GLN A 2 2.98 13.46 4.73
N GLU A 3 2.40 14.12 5.72
CA GLU A 3 2.69 13.87 7.15
C GLU A 3 2.26 12.48 7.63
N ILE A 4 1.13 11.97 7.14
CA ILE A 4 0.68 10.60 7.41
C ILE A 4 1.67 9.59 6.82
N ASN A 5 2.12 9.81 5.58
CA ASN A 5 3.07 8.92 4.91
C ASN A 5 4.39 8.85 5.67
N ARG A 6 4.91 10.01 6.07
CA ARG A 6 6.15 10.13 6.85
C ARG A 6 6.01 9.45 8.22
N THR A 7 4.87 9.62 8.88
CA THR A 7 4.59 8.99 10.17
C THR A 7 4.52 7.46 10.05
N LEU A 8 3.85 6.94 9.01
CA LEU A 8 3.78 5.51 8.76
C LEU A 8 5.15 4.92 8.46
N GLN A 9 5.96 5.59 7.63
CA GLN A 9 7.34 5.20 7.35
C GLN A 9 8.23 5.21 8.60
N ALA A 10 8.16 6.27 9.42
CA ALA A 10 8.93 6.36 10.66
C ALA A 10 8.59 5.24 11.65
N ARG A 11 7.36 4.73 11.60
CA ARG A 11 6.89 3.61 12.42
C ARG A 11 7.06 2.25 11.75
N GLN A 12 7.72 2.18 10.59
CA GLN A 12 7.88 0.98 9.77
C GLN A 12 6.55 0.30 9.40
N VAL A 13 5.45 1.07 9.39
CA VAL A 13 4.12 0.58 9.00
C VAL A 13 3.98 0.72 7.48
N ARG A 14 3.80 -0.41 6.79
CA ARG A 14 3.49 -0.41 5.36
C ARG A 14 2.01 -0.16 5.14
N ARG A 15 1.69 0.70 4.18
CA ARG A 15 0.32 0.97 3.75
C ARG A 15 0.04 0.26 2.43
N HIS A 16 -1.06 -0.46 2.39
CA HIS A 16 -1.57 -1.17 1.22
C HIS A 16 -2.93 -0.59 0.83
N LEU A 17 -3.32 -0.72 -0.44
CA LEU A 17 -4.65 -0.37 -0.93
C LEU A 17 -5.32 -1.63 -1.49
N SER A 18 -6.64 -1.72 -1.41
CA SER A 18 -7.42 -2.80 -2.01
C SER A 18 -8.65 -2.24 -2.71
N GLU A 19 -9.13 -2.89 -3.77
CA GLU A 19 -10.36 -2.53 -4.49
C GLU A 19 -10.35 -1.12 -5.09
N VAL A 20 -9.20 -0.72 -5.63
CA VAL A 20 -9.09 0.52 -6.38
C VAL A 20 -9.80 0.35 -7.73
N LYS A 21 -10.89 1.08 -7.94
CA LYS A 21 -11.62 1.09 -9.21
C LYS A 21 -10.78 1.70 -10.34
N GLY A 22 -10.98 1.26 -11.59
CA GLY A 22 -10.21 1.69 -12.77
C GLY A 22 -9.95 3.21 -12.87
N PRO A 23 -10.98 4.07 -12.84
CA PRO A 23 -10.79 5.53 -12.91
C PRO A 23 -9.94 6.10 -11.76
N VAL A 24 -9.96 5.47 -10.58
CA VAL A 24 -9.15 5.87 -9.44
C VAL A 24 -7.71 5.39 -9.62
N MET A 25 -7.52 4.18 -10.15
CA MET A 25 -6.19 3.64 -10.47
C MET A 25 -5.48 4.50 -11.52
N ASP A 26 -6.18 4.93 -12.56
CA ASP A 26 -5.63 5.81 -13.62
C ASP A 26 -5.18 7.18 -13.09
N ARG A 27 -5.82 7.66 -12.02
CA ARG A 27 -5.40 8.88 -11.32
C ARG A 27 -4.25 8.60 -10.35
N LEU A 28 -4.28 7.47 -9.64
CA LEU A 28 -3.21 7.07 -8.72
C LEU A 28 -1.88 6.83 -9.45
N GLN A 29 -1.91 6.24 -10.64
CA GLN A 29 -0.73 6.05 -11.50
C GLN A 29 0.01 7.35 -11.84
N ARG A 30 -0.68 8.49 -11.81
CA ARG A 30 -0.10 9.81 -12.07
C ARG A 30 0.22 10.58 -10.79
N SER A 31 0.03 9.97 -9.62
CA SER A 31 0.22 10.62 -8.32
C SER A 31 1.53 10.21 -7.68
N GLU A 32 2.14 11.13 -6.93
CA GLU A 32 3.30 10.82 -6.07
C GLU A 32 2.98 9.74 -5.04
N LEU A 33 1.69 9.58 -4.69
CA LEU A 33 1.26 8.55 -3.76
C LEU A 33 1.67 7.16 -4.26
N LEU A 34 1.34 6.80 -5.50
CA LEU A 34 1.67 5.48 -6.04
C LEU A 34 3.14 5.39 -6.50
N CYS A 35 3.66 6.45 -7.13
CA CYS A 35 5.01 6.41 -7.71
C CYS A 35 6.14 6.56 -6.68
N GLY A 36 5.87 6.99 -5.45
CA GLY A 36 6.94 7.18 -4.46
C GLY A 36 6.57 7.13 -2.98
N GLN A 37 5.28 7.23 -2.61
CA GLN A 37 4.89 7.27 -1.18
C GLN A 37 4.13 6.03 -0.69
N LEU A 38 3.76 5.12 -1.57
CA LEU A 38 3.15 3.85 -1.22
C LEU A 38 4.27 2.85 -0.91
N SER A 39 4.45 2.55 0.38
CA SER A 39 5.42 1.56 0.86
C SER A 39 4.93 0.12 0.76
N GLY A 40 3.68 -0.08 0.31
CA GLY A 40 3.05 -1.38 0.13
C GLY A 40 2.52 -1.56 -1.28
N GLN A 41 1.48 -2.38 -1.41
CA GLN A 41 0.95 -2.85 -2.69
C GLN A 41 -0.51 -2.46 -2.86
N VAL A 42 -0.96 -2.43 -4.11
CA VAL A 42 -2.37 -2.33 -4.47
C VAL A 42 -2.87 -3.73 -4.83
N PHE A 43 -3.91 -4.18 -4.13
CA PHE A 43 -4.55 -5.47 -4.35
C PHE A 43 -5.89 -5.31 -5.07
N LEU A 44 -6.30 -6.33 -5.81
CA LEU A 44 -7.59 -6.30 -6.53
C LEU A 44 -8.76 -6.45 -5.58
N SER A 45 -8.59 -7.18 -4.47
CA SER A 45 -9.63 -7.40 -3.46
C SER A 45 -9.06 -7.42 -2.02
N PRO A 46 -9.90 -7.23 -0.98
CA PRO A 46 -9.45 -7.33 0.40
C PRO A 46 -9.06 -8.77 0.74
N ALA A 47 -9.75 -9.76 0.18
CA ALA A 47 -9.43 -11.18 0.37
C ALA A 47 -8.01 -11.50 -0.11
N GLU A 48 -7.62 -10.98 -1.28
CA GLU A 48 -6.25 -11.11 -1.79
C GLU A 48 -5.24 -10.43 -0.87
N ALA A 49 -5.55 -9.21 -0.40
CA ALA A 49 -4.70 -8.47 0.53
C ALA A 49 -4.48 -9.25 1.84
N PHE A 50 -5.55 -9.78 2.43
CA PHE A 50 -5.47 -10.55 3.68
C PHE A 50 -4.68 -11.84 3.50
N ARG A 51 -4.85 -12.57 2.39
CA ARG A 51 -4.05 -13.76 2.11
C ARG A 51 -2.56 -13.40 1.97
N ALA A 52 -2.25 -12.42 1.12
CA ALA A 52 -0.87 -12.00 0.89
C ALA A 52 -0.18 -11.46 2.15
N LEU A 53 -0.91 -10.72 2.99
CA LEU A 53 -0.37 -10.12 4.21
C LEU A 53 -0.37 -11.07 5.42
N GLY A 54 -1.31 -12.00 5.48
CA GLY A 54 -1.36 -13.05 6.50
C GLY A 54 -0.21 -14.04 6.37
N GLU A 55 0.19 -14.36 5.14
CA GLU A 55 1.38 -15.17 4.86
C GLU A 55 2.69 -14.37 5.04
N ALA A 56 2.67 -13.06 4.78
CA ALA A 56 3.84 -12.19 4.92
C ALA A 56 4.26 -11.88 6.38
N GLY A 57 3.49 -12.35 7.38
CA GLY A 57 3.82 -12.23 8.80
C GLY A 57 5.16 -12.90 9.20
N GLU A 58 5.72 -13.78 8.36
CA GLU A 58 7.01 -14.46 8.59
C GLU A 58 8.22 -13.83 7.86
N LYS A 59 8.04 -12.76 7.07
CA LYS A 59 9.13 -12.11 6.33
C LYS A 59 9.14 -10.61 6.57
N GLY A 60 9.45 -10.20 7.81
CA GLY A 60 10.04 -8.88 8.06
C GLY A 60 11.48 -8.84 7.52
N PRO A 61 11.98 -7.70 6.99
CA PRO A 61 13.39 -7.60 6.62
C PRO A 61 14.27 -7.67 7.89
N PRO A 62 15.57 -8.05 7.77
CA PRO A 62 16.52 -7.91 8.89
C PRO A 62 16.66 -6.45 9.35
#